data_AF-A0A9J9KHF3-F1
#
_entry.id   AF-A0A9J9KHF3-F1
#
_cell.length_a   1.000
_cell.length_b   1.000
_cell.length_c   1.000
_cell.angle_alpha   90.00
_cell.angle_beta   90.00
_cell.angle_gamma   90.00
#
_symmetry.space_group_name_H-M   'P 1'
#
loop_
_entity.id
_entity.type
_entity.pdbx_description
1 polymer ?
#
loop_
_entity_poly.entity_id
_entity_poly.type
_entity_poly.pdbx_seq_one_letter_code
_entity_poly.pdbx_strand_id
1 'polypeptide(L)'
;MPFWFWTSTRKAFMKKTSLTMALAAATLLLAACGKNDAPAPAPAPAPAAQAPAPAPTPAPAPAAQAPAAAPATAENTVGKSVYGKTCAMCHAAGVAGAPKPGDKADWAPRIAQGKDTLYKHAIEGFTGSKGMMPARGGAASLSDDEVKAAVDFMADQSM
;
A
#
# COMPACT_ATOMS: atom_id res chain seq x y z
N MET A 1 42.78 -8.19 33.60
CA MET A 1 42.61 -9.55 33.02
C MET A 1 42.90 -10.57 34.12
N PRO A 2 42.32 -11.78 34.16
CA PRO A 2 41.48 -12.48 33.17
C PRO A 2 40.08 -12.89 33.73
N PHE A 3 39.01 -12.93 32.92
CA PHE A 3 38.53 -14.10 32.14
C PHE A 3 38.37 -15.36 32.99
N TRP A 4 37.16 -15.95 33.04
CA TRP A 4 36.87 -17.38 32.84
C TRP A 4 35.42 -17.68 33.26
N PHE A 5 34.68 -18.30 32.34
CA PHE A 5 33.43 -19.06 32.53
C PHE A 5 32.11 -18.34 32.88
N TRP A 6 31.43 -17.82 31.84
CA TRP A 6 30.01 -18.16 31.70
C TRP A 6 29.59 -18.27 30.23
N THR A 7 29.93 -19.40 29.62
CA THR A 7 29.41 -19.86 28.33
C THR A 7 28.58 -21.12 28.56
N SER A 8 27.27 -20.96 28.78
CA SER A 8 26.19 -21.96 28.70
C SER A 8 24.98 -21.30 29.36
N THR A 9 23.81 -21.11 28.76
CA THR A 9 23.06 -22.06 27.94
C THR A 9 21.96 -21.27 27.18
N ARG A 10 22.27 -20.75 25.98
CA ARG A 10 21.23 -20.28 25.02
C ARG A 10 21.01 -21.40 23.99
N LYS A 11 20.26 -22.43 24.35
CA LYS A 11 19.66 -23.37 23.38
C LYS A 11 18.73 -24.33 24.13
N ALA A 12 17.43 -24.07 24.03
CA ALA A 12 16.35 -25.08 24.02
C ALA A 12 15.01 -24.40 24.33
N PHE A 13 14.53 -23.51 23.46
CA PHE A 13 13.11 -23.13 23.41
C PHE A 13 12.55 -23.47 22.04
N MET A 14 12.79 -24.71 21.60
CA MET A 14 12.09 -25.37 20.49
C MET A 14 11.15 -26.40 21.13
N LYS A 15 9.94 -25.96 21.47
CA LYS A 15 8.84 -26.86 21.87
C LYS A 15 7.50 -26.20 21.58
N LYS A 16 7.20 -26.01 20.29
CA LYS A 16 5.86 -25.71 19.77
C LYS A 16 5.68 -26.47 18.46
N THR A 17 5.34 -27.75 18.60
CA THR A 17 4.85 -28.55 17.48
C THR A 17 3.71 -29.42 17.99
N SER A 18 2.56 -28.76 18.20
CA SER A 18 1.28 -29.41 18.46
C SER A 18 0.76 -30.00 17.14
N LEU A 19 0.91 -31.32 17.03
CA LEU A 19 -0.06 -32.30 16.55
C LEU A 19 -1.41 -31.76 16.02
N THR A 20 -1.77 -32.06 14.76
CA THR A 20 -3.03 -32.76 14.37
C THR A 20 -3.22 -32.88 12.85
N MET A 21 -3.65 -34.08 12.42
CA MET A 21 -4.45 -34.45 11.22
C MET A 21 -3.88 -34.18 9.80
N ALA A 22 -4.00 -35.03 8.79
CA ALA A 22 -4.58 -36.37 8.61
C ALA A 22 -4.06 -36.91 7.24
N LEU A 23 -3.83 -38.21 7.12
CA LEU A 23 -3.52 -38.88 5.84
C LEU A 23 -4.40 -40.12 5.71
N ALA A 24 -5.28 -40.15 4.72
CA ALA A 24 -5.87 -41.38 4.19
C ALA A 24 -6.29 -41.15 2.73
N ALA A 25 -5.69 -41.94 1.84
CA ALA A 25 -5.95 -41.99 0.41
C ALA A 25 -7.20 -42.82 0.09
N ALA A 26 -7.92 -42.46 -0.97
CA ALA A 26 -8.75 -43.40 -1.74
C ALA A 26 -9.05 -42.83 -3.14
N THR A 27 -8.40 -43.40 -4.14
CA THR A 27 -8.71 -43.28 -5.57
C THR A 27 -9.98 -44.08 -5.90
N LEU A 28 -10.92 -43.47 -6.64
CA LEU A 28 -11.99 -44.17 -7.36
C LEU A 28 -12.24 -43.44 -8.70
N LEU A 29 -12.01 -44.18 -9.80
CA LEU A 29 -12.34 -43.84 -11.18
C LEU A 29 -13.86 -43.81 -11.37
N LEU A 30 -14.37 -42.85 -12.17
CA LEU A 30 -15.31 -43.17 -13.25
C LEU A 30 -15.44 -42.02 -14.26
N ALA A 31 -15.25 -42.38 -15.53
CA ALA A 31 -15.51 -41.57 -16.70
C ALA A 31 -17.02 -41.37 -16.92
N ALA A 32 -17.43 -40.19 -17.40
CA ALA A 32 -18.60 -40.06 -18.26
C ALA A 32 -18.61 -38.73 -19.02
N CYS A 33 -18.96 -38.83 -20.30
CA CYS A 33 -19.00 -37.81 -21.33
C CYS A 33 -19.86 -36.57 -21.01
N GLY A 34 -19.38 -35.42 -21.49
CA GLY A 34 -20.02 -34.71 -22.61
C GLY A 34 -21.30 -33.92 -22.33
N LYS A 35 -21.17 -32.59 -22.38
CA LYS A 35 -22.09 -31.71 -23.12
C LYS A 35 -21.39 -30.36 -23.38
N ASN A 36 -20.78 -30.24 -24.55
CA ASN A 36 -20.74 -28.96 -25.25
C ASN A 36 -22.19 -28.56 -25.50
N ASP A 37 -22.57 -27.32 -25.14
CA ASP A 37 -23.52 -26.56 -25.95
C ASP A 37 -23.48 -25.07 -25.60
N ALA A 38 -23.04 -24.28 -26.57
CA ALA A 38 -23.42 -22.90 -26.81
C ALA A 38 -23.39 -22.75 -28.35
N PRO A 39 -24.13 -21.84 -29.01
CA PRO A 39 -25.08 -20.84 -28.49
C PRO A 39 -26.40 -20.70 -29.33
N ALA A 40 -27.16 -19.65 -29.01
CA ALA A 40 -28.05 -18.85 -29.89
C ALA A 40 -29.53 -19.28 -30.01
N PRO A 41 -30.46 -18.41 -30.50
CA PRO A 41 -30.37 -16.97 -30.83
C PRO A 41 -31.46 -16.09 -30.18
N ALA A 42 -31.30 -14.77 -30.31
CA ALA A 42 -32.36 -13.79 -30.11
C ALA A 42 -33.38 -13.79 -31.28
N PRO A 43 -34.66 -13.41 -31.05
CA PRO A 43 -35.50 -12.88 -32.10
C PRO A 43 -35.55 -11.34 -32.13
N ALA A 44 -35.52 -10.79 -33.34
CA ALA A 44 -35.69 -9.37 -33.69
C ALA A 44 -37.17 -9.06 -34.09
N PRO A 45 -37.53 -7.89 -34.68
CA PRO A 45 -38.32 -6.83 -34.02
C PRO A 45 -39.69 -6.49 -34.68
N ALA A 46 -40.35 -5.43 -34.16
CA ALA A 46 -41.30 -4.47 -34.77
C ALA A 46 -42.76 -4.48 -34.24
N PRO A 47 -43.56 -3.38 -34.38
CA PRO A 47 -43.26 -2.06 -34.94
C PRO A 47 -43.54 -0.86 -34.01
N ALA A 48 -43.07 0.31 -34.46
CA ALA A 48 -43.23 1.62 -33.84
C ALA A 48 -44.68 2.16 -33.86
N ALA A 49 -45.07 2.84 -32.78
CA ALA A 49 -46.22 3.74 -32.74
C ALA A 49 -45.78 5.08 -32.14
N GLN A 50 -46.34 6.15 -32.69
CA GLN A 50 -45.82 7.52 -32.69
C GLN A 50 -46.01 8.27 -31.36
N ALA A 51 -45.14 9.27 -31.17
CA ALA A 51 -45.01 10.12 -30.01
C ALA A 51 -46.16 11.13 -29.81
N PRO A 52 -46.53 11.45 -28.55
CA PRO A 52 -47.05 12.75 -28.18
C PRO A 52 -45.90 13.72 -27.84
N ALA A 53 -46.09 15.00 -28.17
CA ALA A 53 -45.17 16.12 -27.97
C ALA A 53 -44.71 16.31 -26.51
N PRO A 54 -43.50 16.87 -26.26
CA PRO A 54 -42.97 17.04 -24.92
C PRO A 54 -43.66 18.17 -24.14
N ALA A 55 -44.07 17.88 -22.91
CA ALA A 55 -44.36 18.89 -21.90
C ALA A 55 -43.04 19.53 -21.39
N PRO A 56 -43.04 20.82 -20.99
CA PRO A 56 -41.83 21.49 -20.54
C PRO A 56 -41.27 20.86 -19.26
N THR A 57 -40.00 20.49 -19.30
CA THR A 57 -39.19 20.03 -18.16
C THR A 57 -39.08 21.11 -17.09
N PRO A 58 -39.33 20.82 -15.80
CA PRO A 58 -38.90 21.70 -14.72
C PRO A 58 -37.36 21.75 -14.67
N ALA A 59 -36.82 22.94 -14.44
CA ALA A 59 -35.38 23.16 -14.31
C ALA A 59 -34.77 22.27 -13.21
N PRO A 60 -33.61 21.64 -13.42
CA PRO A 60 -32.95 20.88 -12.38
C PRO A 60 -32.49 21.83 -11.26
N ALA A 61 -32.96 21.58 -10.05
CA ALA A 61 -32.34 22.12 -8.85
C ALA A 61 -30.88 21.61 -8.78
N PRO A 62 -29.91 22.43 -8.31
CA PRO A 62 -28.52 22.01 -8.26
C PRO A 62 -28.37 20.77 -7.38
N ALA A 63 -27.91 19.68 -7.99
CA ALA A 63 -27.53 18.48 -7.28
C ALA A 63 -26.39 18.83 -6.31
N ALA A 64 -26.65 18.64 -5.01
CA ALA A 64 -25.61 18.65 -4.00
C ALA A 64 -24.52 17.64 -4.42
N GLN A 65 -23.30 18.13 -4.60
CA GLN A 65 -22.16 17.30 -4.93
C GLN A 65 -21.96 16.28 -3.82
N ALA A 66 -22.23 15.01 -4.10
CA ALA A 66 -21.74 13.91 -3.29
C ALA A 66 -20.21 14.05 -3.21
N PRO A 67 -19.58 13.82 -2.03
CA PRO A 67 -18.13 13.86 -1.93
C PRO A 67 -17.54 12.96 -3.01
N ALA A 68 -16.70 13.54 -3.87
CA ALA A 68 -15.91 12.77 -4.80
C ALA A 68 -15.17 11.72 -3.97
N ALA A 69 -15.46 10.44 -4.21
CA ALA A 69 -14.65 9.37 -3.68
C ALA A 69 -13.20 9.69 -4.07
N ALA A 70 -12.34 9.85 -3.06
CA ALA A 70 -10.92 10.07 -3.28
C ALA A 70 -10.44 9.01 -4.27
N PRO A 71 -9.66 9.39 -5.31
CA PRO A 71 -9.16 8.42 -6.26
C PRO A 71 -8.46 7.33 -5.46
N ALA A 72 -8.86 6.07 -5.67
CA ALA A 72 -8.12 4.93 -5.19
C ALA A 72 -6.66 5.18 -5.60
N THR A 73 -5.79 5.35 -4.60
CA THR A 73 -4.40 5.70 -4.80
C THR A 73 -3.83 4.72 -5.80
N ALA A 74 -3.44 5.21 -6.98
CA ALA A 74 -2.57 4.44 -7.85
C ALA A 74 -1.43 3.94 -6.96
N GLU A 75 -1.23 2.62 -6.92
CA GLU A 75 -0.25 2.03 -6.01
C GLU A 75 1.09 2.74 -6.22
N ASN A 76 1.59 3.41 -5.18
CA ASN A 76 2.83 4.17 -5.22
C ASN A 76 4.03 3.21 -5.23
N THR A 77 4.14 2.46 -6.32
CA THR A 77 5.15 1.40 -6.54
C THR A 77 6.55 2.00 -6.62
N VAL A 78 6.68 3.20 -7.20
CA VAL A 78 7.95 3.96 -7.24
C VAL A 78 8.40 4.29 -5.82
N GLY A 79 7.55 4.93 -5.03
CA GLY A 79 7.86 5.31 -3.65
C GLY A 79 8.20 4.11 -2.78
N LYS A 80 7.44 3.01 -2.90
CA LYS A 80 7.73 1.75 -2.21
C LYS A 80 9.07 1.15 -2.62
N SER A 81 9.40 1.16 -3.92
CA SER A 81 10.68 0.67 -4.44
C SER A 81 11.87 1.50 -3.93
N VAL A 82 11.78 2.83 -4.01
CA VAL A 82 12.82 3.75 -3.53
C VAL A 82 12.98 3.63 -2.01
N TYR A 83 11.87 3.55 -1.28
CA TYR A 83 11.88 3.28 0.16
C TYR A 83 12.65 2.00 0.47
N GLY A 84 12.32 0.89 -0.19
CA GLY A 84 12.96 -0.39 0.06
C GLY A 84 14.47 -0.40 -0.23
N LYS A 85 14.90 0.27 -1.30
CA LYS A 85 16.30 0.28 -1.74
C LYS A 85 17.19 1.24 -0.94
N THR A 86 16.65 2.38 -0.51
CA THR A 86 17.45 3.48 0.05
C THR A 86 16.98 3.86 1.45
N CYS A 87 15.70 4.21 1.59
CA CYS A 87 15.21 4.87 2.81
C CYS A 87 15.06 3.90 3.99
N ALA A 88 14.72 2.64 3.71
CA ALA A 88 14.42 1.62 4.72
C ALA A 88 15.60 1.34 5.65
N MET A 89 16.84 1.54 5.20
CA MET A 89 18.04 1.34 6.02
C MET A 89 17.99 2.13 7.33
N CYS A 90 17.41 3.34 7.30
CA CYS A 90 17.23 4.15 8.49
C CYS A 90 15.79 4.10 8.99
N HIS A 91 14.82 4.22 8.09
CA HIS A 91 13.42 4.44 8.48
C HIS A 91 12.67 3.17 8.91
N ALA A 92 13.09 1.96 8.51
CA ALA A 92 12.35 0.75 8.87
C ALA A 92 12.40 0.48 10.38
N ALA A 93 13.57 0.66 11.00
CA ALA A 93 13.78 0.48 12.43
C ALA A 93 13.85 1.79 13.22
N GLY A 94 13.88 2.94 12.54
CA GLY A 94 14.05 4.25 13.17
C GLY A 94 15.48 4.51 13.66
N VAL A 95 16.47 4.04 12.87
CA VAL A 95 17.89 4.20 13.18
C VAL A 95 18.23 5.68 13.32
N ALA A 96 19.02 6.03 14.34
CA ALA A 96 19.43 7.40 14.62
C ALA A 96 18.26 8.40 14.72
N GLY A 97 17.10 7.94 15.21
CA GLY A 97 15.90 8.77 15.39
C GLY A 97 15.11 9.05 14.11
N ALA A 98 15.36 8.28 13.03
CA ALA A 98 14.58 8.38 11.81
C ALA A 98 13.09 8.03 12.06
N PRO A 99 12.15 8.77 11.45
CA PRO A 99 10.72 8.46 11.59
C PRO A 99 10.38 7.12 10.96
N LYS A 100 9.69 6.27 11.71
CA LYS A 100 9.25 4.95 11.25
C LYS A 100 7.92 5.04 10.52
N PRO A 101 7.79 4.58 9.27
CA PRO A 101 6.49 4.47 8.63
C PRO A 101 5.54 3.61 9.48
N GLY A 102 4.30 4.05 9.65
CA GLY A 102 3.31 3.44 10.54
C GLY A 102 3.31 3.98 11.97
N ASP A 103 4.34 4.72 12.40
CA ASP A 103 4.32 5.42 13.68
C ASP A 103 3.55 6.74 13.57
N LYS A 104 2.22 6.65 13.72
CA LYS A 104 1.32 7.81 13.60
C LYS A 104 1.67 8.94 14.56
N ALA A 105 2.17 8.62 15.76
CA ALA A 105 2.50 9.63 16.76
C ALA A 105 3.75 10.44 16.35
N ASP A 106 4.74 9.79 15.75
CA ASP A 106 5.90 10.50 15.23
C ASP A 106 5.64 11.23 13.90
N TRP A 107 4.73 10.71 13.07
CA TRP A 107 4.39 11.29 11.76
C TRP A 107 3.37 12.41 11.81
N ALA A 108 2.42 12.41 12.75
CA ALA A 108 1.41 13.47 12.87
C ALA A 108 2.00 14.90 12.89
N PRO A 109 2.98 15.24 13.75
CA PRO A 109 3.56 16.58 13.75
C PRO A 109 4.36 16.90 12.49
N ARG A 110 4.82 15.89 11.74
CA ARG A 110 5.57 16.06 10.49
C ARG A 110 4.61 16.33 9.33
N ILE A 111 3.55 15.55 9.22
CA ILE A 111 2.49 15.74 8.22
C ILE A 111 1.83 17.12 8.39
N ALA A 112 1.70 17.59 9.63
CA ALA A 112 1.21 18.95 9.93
C ALA A 112 2.09 20.09 9.39
N GLN A 113 3.37 19.84 9.08
CA GLN A 113 4.26 20.81 8.43
C GLN A 113 3.97 21.00 6.94
N GLY A 114 3.14 20.12 6.36
CA GLY A 114 2.81 20.10 4.95
C GLY A 114 3.81 19.32 4.09
N LYS A 115 3.33 18.81 2.96
CA LYS A 115 4.09 17.96 2.03
C LYS A 115 5.34 18.67 1.48
N ASP A 116 5.23 19.96 1.15
CA ASP A 116 6.35 20.72 0.59
C ASP A 116 7.55 20.78 1.54
N THR A 117 7.31 20.97 2.84
CA THR A 117 8.35 20.95 3.86
C THR A 117 9.01 19.57 3.96
N LEU A 118 8.21 18.50 3.96
CA LEU A 118 8.74 17.13 4.02
C LEU A 118 9.59 16.79 2.80
N TYR A 119 9.13 17.19 1.60
CA TYR A 119 9.89 16.99 0.37
C TYR A 119 11.19 17.77 0.39
N LYS A 120 11.16 19.04 0.79
CA LYS A 120 12.36 19.88 0.91
C LYS A 120 13.40 19.24 1.83
N HIS A 121 12.98 18.83 3.03
CA HIS A 121 13.85 18.15 3.98
C HIS A 121 14.42 16.84 3.45
N ALA A 122 13.64 16.08 2.67
CA ALA A 122 14.12 14.84 2.07
C ALA A 122 15.09 15.05 0.90
N ILE A 123 14.85 16.08 0.07
CA ILE A 123 15.67 16.39 -1.11
C ILE A 123 16.98 17.07 -0.70
N GLU A 124 16.90 18.13 0.11
CA GLU A 124 18.05 18.95 0.50
C GLU A 124 18.79 18.38 1.73
N GLY A 125 18.15 17.49 2.47
CA GLY A 125 18.62 17.02 3.76
C GLY A 125 18.11 17.89 4.90
N PHE A 126 18.14 17.34 6.12
CA PHE A 126 17.60 18.01 7.28
C PHE A 126 18.26 17.52 8.58
N THR A 127 18.77 18.47 9.36
CA THR A 127 19.19 18.22 10.74
C THR A 127 18.07 18.63 11.68
N GLY A 128 17.46 17.65 12.35
CA GLY A 128 16.43 17.88 13.35
C GLY A 128 16.92 17.55 14.76
N SER A 129 16.01 17.73 15.72
CA SER A 129 16.26 17.38 17.13
C SER A 129 16.48 15.88 17.36
N LYS A 130 15.93 15.01 16.50
CA LYS A 130 16.03 13.55 16.64
C LYS A 130 17.21 12.94 15.89
N GLY A 131 17.82 13.66 14.95
CA GLY A 131 18.88 13.12 14.11
C GLY A 131 19.06 13.91 12.81
N MET A 132 19.87 13.34 11.92
CA MET A 132 20.21 13.91 10.62
C MET A 132 19.64 13.03 9.50
N MET A 133 18.92 13.64 8.57
CA MET A 133 18.52 13.04 7.30
C MET A 133 19.44 13.59 6.20
N PRO A 134 20.28 12.75 5.57
CA PRO A 134 21.10 13.19 4.44
C PRO A 134 20.25 13.61 3.24
N ALA A 135 20.77 14.51 2.41
CA ALA A 135 20.16 14.89 1.14
C ALA A 135 19.85 13.66 0.28
N ARG A 136 18.63 13.59 -0.27
CA ARG A 136 18.11 12.44 -1.04
C ARG A 136 18.27 11.09 -0.34
N GLY A 137 18.21 11.06 0.99
CA GLY A 137 18.45 9.84 1.77
C GLY A 137 19.85 9.24 1.60
N GLY A 138 20.82 10.04 1.16
CA GLY A 138 22.21 9.61 0.90
C GLY A 138 22.45 9.05 -0.50
N ALA A 139 21.44 9.03 -1.36
CA ALA A 139 21.56 8.55 -2.74
C ALA A 139 21.46 9.70 -3.74
N ALA A 140 22.61 10.23 -4.15
CA ALA A 140 22.69 11.38 -5.07
C ALA A 140 22.07 11.12 -6.46
N SER A 141 21.89 9.84 -6.84
CA SER A 141 21.30 9.44 -8.12
C SER A 141 19.77 9.49 -8.16
N LEU A 142 19.09 9.62 -7.02
CA LEU A 142 17.63 9.69 -6.99
C LEU A 142 17.16 11.04 -7.55
N SER A 143 16.17 11.02 -8.43
CA SER A 143 15.47 12.23 -8.86
C SER A 143 14.62 12.81 -7.73
N ASP A 144 14.22 14.09 -7.85
CA ASP A 144 13.32 14.72 -6.86
C ASP A 144 11.99 14.00 -6.77
N ASP A 145 11.46 13.54 -7.90
CA ASP A 145 10.15 12.90 -7.94
C ASP A 145 10.19 11.49 -7.32
N GLU A 146 11.30 10.77 -7.45
CA GLU A 146 11.53 9.52 -6.72
C GLU A 146 11.60 9.73 -5.21
N VAL A 147 12.27 10.81 -4.77
CA VAL A 147 12.34 11.16 -3.34
C VAL A 147 10.96 11.56 -2.81
N LYS A 148 10.21 12.41 -3.53
CA LYS A 148 8.84 12.80 -3.16
C LYS A 148 7.93 11.59 -3.08
N ALA A 149 7.98 10.70 -4.06
CA ALA A 149 7.21 9.46 -4.06
C ALA A 149 7.52 8.59 -2.85
N ALA A 150 8.78 8.48 -2.43
CA ALA A 150 9.17 7.75 -1.22
C ALA A 150 8.64 8.42 0.06
N VAL A 151 8.70 9.77 0.14
CA VAL A 151 8.12 10.53 1.26
C VAL A 151 6.62 10.30 1.34
N ASP A 152 5.90 10.36 0.22
CA ASP A 152 4.47 10.07 0.16
C ASP A 152 4.16 8.66 0.63
N PHE A 153 4.89 7.65 0.12
CA PHE A 153 4.71 6.28 0.57
C PHE A 153 4.83 6.16 2.09
N MET A 154 5.87 6.76 2.69
CA MET A 154 6.10 6.70 4.13
C MET A 154 5.03 7.47 4.94
N ALA A 155 4.60 8.64 4.45
CA ALA A 155 3.54 9.43 5.06
C ALA A 155 2.20 8.70 4.99
N ASP A 156 1.85 8.11 3.85
CA ASP A 156 0.60 7.38 3.62
C ASP A 156 0.52 6.13 4.51
N GLN A 157 1.63 5.44 4.79
CA GLN A 157 1.65 4.36 5.77
C GLN A 157 1.40 4.83 7.21
N SER A 158 1.47 6.14 7.47
CA SER A 158 1.47 6.75 8.79
C SER A 158 0.29 7.68 9.05
N MET A 159 -0.65 7.78 8.11
CA MET A 159 -1.95 8.44 8.29
C MET A 159 -2.89 7.57 9.12
#